data_AF-A0A834H9B7-F1
#
_entry.id   AF-A0A834H9B7-F1
#
_cell.length_a   1.000
_cell.length_b   1.000
_cell.length_c   1.000
_cell.angle_alpha   90.00
_cell.angle_beta   90.00
_cell.angle_gamma   90.00
#
_symmetry.space_group_name_H-M   'P 1'
#
loop_
_entity.id
_entity.type
_entity.pdbx_description
1 polymer ?
#
loop_
_entity_poly.entity_id
_entity_poly.type
_entity_poly.pdbx_seq_one_letter_code
_entity_poly.pdbx_strand_id
1 'polypeptide(L)'
;MATQNRSFNPSGPLYLTAADWRNPHHRRSAAASLVQGVYSQEHDRQQNRQGHQALAPPWGDFFNFRLFRVLVDNDDRSIFGAIYEFKSPSPSGHHNPLHIPPRYVVAFRGTMTGWETMSQDLTLDLKVIRNTLEQSARFQNAMQAVQYTVSIAGAANMCLAGHSLGSAMALLAGKNMAKMGCFLETYLFNPPFISVPIEVMTKTEILKSGRRIMRNVTTAGVTIALNALRQRPQTGDWFAALSGWIPYLFVNPSDPISAEYVGYFERRLWIAAIGAGAIERLSTRNSISGAIEQLHLLPSAYLTINGSPVQGLGQAHGLDQWWNPNIQCRSKLHQLIGEGCPEHIV
;
A
#
# COMPACT_ATOMS: atom_id res chain seq x y z
N MET A 1 9.52 -15.16 -21.72
CA MET A 1 8.60 -14.61 -22.76
C MET A 1 7.99 -13.30 -22.28
N ALA A 2 7.34 -12.54 -23.16
CA ALA A 2 7.05 -11.10 -22.96
C ALA A 2 6.30 -10.73 -21.66
N THR A 3 6.72 -9.61 -21.07
CA THR A 3 5.84 -8.75 -20.24
C THR A 3 4.63 -8.36 -21.09
N GLN A 4 3.51 -9.05 -20.88
CA GLN A 4 2.34 -8.90 -21.73
C GLN A 4 1.91 -7.44 -21.80
N ASN A 5 1.83 -6.96 -23.04
CA ASN A 5 1.42 -5.62 -23.42
C ASN A 5 -0.11 -5.50 -23.24
N ARG A 6 -0.55 -5.54 -21.97
CA ARG A 6 -1.96 -5.67 -21.55
C ARG A 6 -2.72 -4.38 -21.84
N SER A 7 -3.31 -4.31 -23.02
CA SER A 7 -4.39 -3.37 -23.31
C SER A 7 -5.60 -3.69 -22.42
N PHE A 8 -6.40 -2.66 -22.13
CA PHE A 8 -7.55 -2.81 -21.22
C PHE A 8 -8.63 -3.74 -21.78
N ASN A 9 -8.94 -3.67 -23.08
CA ASN A 9 -10.04 -4.46 -23.67
C ASN A 9 -9.91 -5.99 -23.50
N PRO A 10 -8.73 -6.63 -23.68
CA PRO A 10 -8.57 -8.06 -23.42
C PRO A 10 -8.20 -8.42 -21.97
N SER A 11 -7.95 -7.47 -21.07
CA SER A 11 -7.37 -7.76 -19.74
C SER A 11 -8.06 -7.09 -18.56
N GLY A 12 -8.85 -6.06 -18.76
CA GLY A 12 -9.57 -5.31 -17.73
C GLY A 12 -10.91 -5.92 -17.34
N PRO A 13 -11.51 -5.49 -16.22
CA PRO A 13 -12.75 -6.05 -15.69
C PRO A 13 -14.01 -5.52 -16.40
N LEU A 14 -14.12 -5.76 -17.71
CA LEU A 14 -15.23 -5.29 -18.55
C LEU A 14 -16.63 -5.75 -18.07
N TYR A 15 -16.70 -6.86 -17.33
CA TYR A 15 -17.94 -7.39 -16.75
C TYR A 15 -18.57 -6.47 -15.70
N LEU A 16 -17.84 -5.49 -15.15
CA LEU A 16 -18.36 -4.65 -14.06
C LEU A 16 -19.46 -3.69 -14.52
N THR A 17 -19.49 -3.29 -15.81
CA THR A 17 -20.38 -2.29 -16.45
C THR A 17 -20.41 -0.88 -15.83
N ALA A 18 -20.60 -0.76 -14.51
CA ALA A 18 -20.36 0.44 -13.71
C ALA A 18 -19.80 0.04 -12.32
N ALA A 19 -18.86 0.83 -11.80
CA ALA A 19 -18.25 0.56 -10.51
C ALA A 19 -19.11 1.04 -9.33
N ASP A 20 -19.82 0.11 -8.66
CA ASP A 20 -20.49 0.38 -7.38
C ASP A 20 -19.47 0.44 -6.24
N TRP A 21 -19.14 1.64 -5.78
CA TRP A 21 -18.18 1.86 -4.70
C TRP A 21 -18.64 1.33 -3.33
N ARG A 22 -19.91 0.92 -3.19
CA ARG A 22 -20.36 0.18 -1.99
C ARG A 22 -19.87 -1.27 -1.99
N ASN A 23 -19.70 -1.87 -3.18
CA ASN A 23 -19.28 -3.25 -3.32
C ASN A 23 -17.75 -3.38 -3.15
N PRO A 24 -17.23 -4.09 -2.12
CA PRO A 24 -15.80 -4.28 -1.92
C PRO A 24 -15.10 -4.92 -3.13
N HIS A 25 -15.80 -5.75 -3.90
CA HIS A 25 -15.30 -6.35 -5.13
C HIS A 25 -15.01 -5.31 -6.22
N HIS A 26 -15.91 -4.34 -6.40
CA HIS A 26 -15.75 -3.27 -7.40
C HIS A 26 -14.67 -2.29 -6.93
N ARG A 27 -14.63 -1.92 -5.63
CA ARG A 27 -13.54 -1.09 -5.06
C ARG A 27 -12.16 -1.71 -5.26
N ARG A 28 -12.02 -3.00 -4.93
CA ARG A 28 -10.78 -3.76 -5.15
C ARG A 28 -10.39 -3.78 -6.63
N SER A 29 -11.33 -4.07 -7.52
CA SER A 29 -11.10 -4.14 -8.97
C SER A 29 -10.71 -2.77 -9.55
N ALA A 30 -11.32 -1.68 -9.07
CA ALA A 30 -10.98 -0.31 -9.45
C ALA A 30 -9.57 0.07 -8.98
N ALA A 31 -9.26 -0.14 -7.68
CA ALA A 31 -7.93 0.16 -7.13
C ALA A 31 -6.82 -0.63 -7.84
N ALA A 32 -7.02 -1.93 -8.10
CA ALA A 32 -6.08 -2.73 -8.87
C ALA A 32 -5.94 -2.25 -10.33
N SER A 33 -7.05 -1.87 -10.98
CA SER A 33 -7.04 -1.31 -12.35
C SER A 33 -6.26 0.00 -12.43
N LEU A 34 -6.40 0.90 -11.45
CA LEU A 34 -5.65 2.16 -11.40
C LEU A 34 -4.14 1.93 -11.23
N VAL A 35 -3.74 0.92 -10.45
CA VAL A 35 -2.33 0.50 -10.34
C VAL A 35 -1.83 -0.12 -11.65
N GLN A 36 -2.65 -0.93 -12.33
CA GLN A 36 -2.31 -1.45 -13.67
C GLN A 36 -2.19 -0.32 -14.71
N GLY A 37 -2.98 0.76 -14.58
CA GLY A 37 -2.81 1.98 -15.36
C GLY A 37 -1.40 2.57 -15.23
N VAL A 38 -0.78 2.55 -14.04
CA VAL A 38 0.61 3.00 -13.84
C VAL A 38 1.62 2.09 -14.56
N TYR A 39 1.42 0.77 -14.52
CA TYR A 39 2.23 -0.17 -15.31
C TYR A 39 2.11 0.11 -16.82
N SER A 40 0.89 0.37 -17.31
CA SER A 40 0.67 0.71 -18.71
C SER A 40 1.25 2.08 -19.09
N GLN A 41 1.26 3.07 -18.19
CA GLN A 41 1.92 4.37 -18.44
C GLN A 41 3.42 4.22 -18.64
N GLU A 42 4.09 3.42 -17.80
CA GLU A 42 5.52 3.18 -17.95
C GLU A 42 5.83 2.35 -19.21
N HIS A 43 4.99 1.37 -19.55
CA HIS A 43 5.13 0.64 -20.82
C HIS A 43 4.87 1.54 -22.04
N ASP A 44 3.93 2.48 -21.96
CA ASP A 44 3.69 3.50 -23.00
C ASP A 44 4.92 4.41 -23.15
N ARG A 45 5.53 4.85 -22.04
CA ARG A 45 6.78 5.62 -22.04
C ARG A 45 7.93 4.83 -22.69
N GLN A 46 8.14 3.57 -22.31
CA GLN A 46 9.21 2.71 -22.85
C GLN A 46 9.05 2.43 -24.35
N GLN A 47 7.81 2.40 -24.86
CA GLN A 47 7.49 2.18 -26.27
C GLN A 47 7.18 3.49 -27.05
N ASN A 48 7.40 4.66 -26.44
CA ASN A 48 7.08 5.98 -26.99
C ASN A 48 5.62 6.15 -27.49
N ARG A 49 4.66 5.42 -26.91
CA ARG A 49 3.23 5.51 -27.28
C ARG A 49 2.59 6.74 -26.64
N GLN A 50 1.89 7.53 -27.46
CA GLN A 50 1.21 8.76 -27.02
C GLN A 50 -0.15 8.92 -27.70
N GLY A 51 -1.02 9.75 -27.11
CA GLY A 51 -2.34 10.06 -27.64
C GLY A 51 -3.17 8.80 -27.88
N HIS A 52 -3.66 8.62 -29.11
CA HIS A 52 -4.48 7.48 -29.52
C HIS A 52 -3.75 6.11 -29.47
N GLN A 53 -2.43 6.09 -29.31
CA GLN A 53 -1.63 4.86 -29.20
C GLN A 53 -1.41 4.43 -27.74
N ALA A 54 -1.68 5.29 -26.77
CA ALA A 54 -1.47 5.00 -25.36
C ALA A 54 -2.47 3.93 -24.86
N LEU A 55 -1.97 2.90 -24.17
CA LEU A 55 -2.79 1.85 -23.58
C LEU A 55 -3.17 2.13 -22.13
N ALA A 56 -2.54 3.13 -21.50
CA ALA A 56 -2.82 3.52 -20.12
C ALA A 56 -4.21 4.16 -19.85
N PRO A 57 -4.75 5.09 -20.67
CA PRO A 57 -5.93 5.86 -20.29
C PRO A 57 -7.18 5.02 -19.92
N PRO A 58 -7.54 3.95 -20.68
CA PRO A 58 -8.71 3.12 -20.39
C PRO A 58 -8.77 2.53 -18.97
N TRP A 59 -7.60 2.25 -18.35
CA TRP A 59 -7.51 1.70 -16.99
C TRP A 59 -8.07 2.65 -15.91
N GLY A 60 -7.99 3.97 -16.13
CA GLY A 60 -8.65 4.97 -15.28
C GLY A 60 -10.01 5.40 -15.82
N ASP A 61 -10.11 5.58 -17.14
CA ASP A 61 -11.30 6.14 -17.79
C ASP A 61 -12.55 5.29 -17.54
N PHE A 62 -12.44 3.95 -17.57
CA PHE A 62 -13.54 3.02 -17.29
C PHE A 62 -14.14 3.19 -15.88
N PHE A 63 -13.32 3.62 -14.91
CA PHE A 63 -13.74 3.88 -13.53
C PHE A 63 -14.11 5.35 -13.27
N ASN A 64 -14.23 6.16 -14.33
CA ASN A 64 -14.42 7.62 -14.29
C ASN A 64 -13.29 8.37 -13.57
N PHE A 65 -12.06 7.84 -13.60
CA PHE A 65 -10.87 8.54 -13.15
C PHE A 65 -10.09 9.12 -14.32
N ARG A 66 -9.69 10.39 -14.24
CA ARG A 66 -8.71 11.00 -15.13
C ARG A 66 -7.32 10.95 -14.51
N LEU A 67 -6.29 10.83 -15.33
CA LEU A 67 -4.92 11.05 -14.89
C LEU A 67 -4.75 12.53 -14.51
N PHE A 68 -4.41 12.80 -13.25
CA PHE A 68 -4.15 14.15 -12.74
C PHE A 68 -2.66 14.49 -12.80
N ARG A 69 -1.78 13.55 -12.40
CA ARG A 69 -0.32 13.72 -12.42
C ARG A 69 0.40 12.38 -12.47
N VAL A 70 1.46 12.26 -13.28
CA VAL A 70 2.41 11.13 -13.19
C VAL A 70 3.49 11.40 -12.14
N LEU A 71 3.93 10.35 -11.45
CA LEU A 71 5.06 10.37 -10.52
C LEU A 71 6.25 9.70 -11.21
N VAL A 72 7.23 10.52 -11.56
CA VAL A 72 8.42 10.13 -12.32
C VAL A 72 9.62 10.11 -11.38
N ASP A 73 10.43 9.08 -11.50
CA ASP A 73 11.69 8.96 -10.80
C ASP A 73 12.73 9.94 -11.38
N ASN A 74 13.54 10.55 -10.52
CA ASN A 74 14.51 11.55 -10.98
C ASN A 74 15.76 10.90 -11.60
N ASP A 75 16.09 9.67 -11.20
CA ASP A 75 17.35 9.00 -11.51
C ASP A 75 17.20 8.15 -12.79
N ASP A 76 16.16 7.31 -12.88
CA ASP A 76 15.93 6.42 -14.04
C ASP A 76 14.84 6.91 -15.01
N ARG A 77 14.18 8.03 -14.70
CA ARG A 77 13.09 8.65 -15.48
C ARG A 77 11.87 7.73 -15.70
N SER A 78 11.75 6.64 -14.95
CA SER A 78 10.58 5.76 -15.02
C SER A 78 9.39 6.36 -14.27
N ILE A 79 8.19 6.13 -14.79
CA ILE A 79 6.93 6.40 -14.10
C ILE A 79 6.76 5.29 -13.06
N PHE A 80 6.78 5.62 -11.77
CA PHE A 80 6.61 4.65 -10.67
C PHE A 80 5.23 4.75 -9.99
N GLY A 81 4.52 5.86 -10.21
CA GLY A 81 3.19 6.10 -9.64
C GLY A 81 2.38 7.10 -10.45
N ALA A 82 1.12 7.26 -10.09
CA ALA A 82 0.25 8.29 -10.63
C ALA A 82 -0.77 8.76 -9.58
N ILE A 83 -1.17 10.03 -9.70
CA ILE A 83 -2.34 10.59 -9.04
C ILE A 83 -3.46 10.58 -10.08
N TYR A 84 -4.56 9.91 -9.76
CA TYR A 84 -5.80 9.96 -10.51
C TYR A 84 -6.81 10.85 -9.78
N GLU A 85 -7.61 11.60 -10.51
CA GLU A 85 -8.74 12.38 -9.98
C GLU A 85 -10.06 11.84 -10.54
N PHE A 86 -11.07 11.67 -9.68
CA PHE A 86 -12.40 11.29 -10.09
C PHE A 86 -13.08 12.43 -10.87
N LYS A 87 -13.67 12.13 -12.04
CA LYS A 87 -14.11 13.13 -13.02
C LYS A 87 -15.32 13.99 -12.62
N SER A 88 -15.97 13.74 -11.47
CA SER A 88 -17.24 14.40 -11.10
C SER A 88 -17.45 14.62 -9.60
N PRO A 89 -18.04 15.77 -9.23
CA PRO A 89 -19.17 15.79 -8.28
C PRO A 89 -20.28 16.78 -8.71
N SER A 90 -21.55 16.66 -8.32
CA SER A 90 -22.34 15.53 -7.77
C SER A 90 -23.83 15.96 -7.80
N PRO A 91 -24.83 15.10 -8.07
CA PRO A 91 -26.23 15.52 -7.97
C PRO A 91 -26.62 15.70 -6.50
N SER A 92 -27.16 16.88 -6.21
CA SER A 92 -27.79 17.28 -4.94
C SER A 92 -28.67 16.19 -4.32
N GLY A 93 -28.31 15.75 -3.11
CA GLY A 93 -29.13 14.82 -2.33
C GLY A 93 -28.46 14.42 -1.02
N HIS A 94 -29.26 14.18 0.02
CA HIS A 94 -28.80 13.79 1.36
C HIS A 94 -28.30 12.33 1.37
N HIS A 95 -27.14 12.07 0.79
CA HIS A 95 -26.54 10.73 0.72
C HIS A 95 -25.30 10.60 1.61
N ASN A 96 -25.27 9.50 2.36
CA ASN A 96 -24.28 9.20 3.40
C ASN A 96 -22.84 9.13 2.82
N PRO A 97 -21.83 9.83 3.39
CA PRO A 97 -20.47 9.93 2.83
C PRO A 97 -19.71 8.61 2.64
N LEU A 98 -20.19 7.50 3.20
CA LEU A 98 -19.60 6.16 3.04
C LEU A 98 -19.79 5.52 1.64
N HIS A 99 -20.50 6.18 0.72
CA HIS A 99 -20.95 5.58 -0.55
C HIS A 99 -20.36 6.21 -1.82
N ILE A 100 -19.35 7.09 -1.70
CA ILE A 100 -18.84 7.92 -2.79
C ILE A 100 -17.40 7.45 -3.15
N PRO A 101 -17.01 7.39 -4.44
CA PRO A 101 -15.61 7.20 -4.82
C PRO A 101 -14.68 8.23 -4.17
N PRO A 102 -13.43 7.85 -3.83
CA PRO A 102 -12.44 8.82 -3.40
C PRO A 102 -12.18 9.83 -4.54
N ARG A 103 -12.12 11.12 -4.21
CA ARG A 103 -11.83 12.18 -5.18
C ARG A 103 -10.46 11.97 -5.84
N TYR A 104 -9.48 11.46 -5.10
CA TYR A 104 -8.16 11.14 -5.64
C TYR A 104 -7.69 9.73 -5.27
N VAL A 105 -6.94 9.10 -6.17
CA VAL A 105 -6.22 7.85 -5.89
C VAL A 105 -4.75 8.05 -6.21
N VAL A 106 -3.87 7.82 -5.24
CA VAL A 106 -2.42 7.78 -5.47
C VAL A 106 -2.03 6.30 -5.62
N ALA A 107 -1.73 5.91 -6.86
CA ALA A 107 -1.42 4.54 -7.24
C ALA A 107 0.10 4.36 -7.48
N PHE A 108 0.67 3.25 -7.02
CA PHE A 108 2.09 2.92 -7.20
C PHE A 108 2.27 1.53 -7.82
N ARG A 109 3.05 1.41 -8.90
CA ARG A 109 3.37 0.11 -9.51
C ARG A 109 4.54 -0.57 -8.78
N GLY A 110 4.65 -1.89 -8.94
CA GLY A 110 5.85 -2.63 -8.57
C GLY A 110 6.92 -2.61 -9.66
N THR A 111 7.93 -3.46 -9.48
CA THR A 111 9.00 -3.74 -10.45
C THR A 111 8.40 -4.32 -11.75
N MET A 112 9.04 -4.04 -12.90
CA MET A 112 8.58 -4.44 -14.24
C MET A 112 9.27 -5.70 -14.79
N THR A 113 10.00 -6.40 -13.96
CA THR A 113 10.80 -7.55 -14.37
C THR A 113 9.92 -8.74 -14.74
N GLY A 114 10.46 -9.67 -15.53
CA GLY A 114 9.74 -10.88 -15.93
C GLY A 114 9.48 -11.77 -14.72
N TRP A 115 8.32 -12.44 -14.69
CA TRP A 115 7.87 -13.27 -13.55
C TRP A 115 8.90 -14.29 -13.03
N GLU A 116 9.80 -14.78 -13.87
CA GLU A 116 10.88 -15.71 -13.50
C GLU A 116 11.99 -15.04 -12.65
N THR A 117 12.33 -13.79 -12.93
CA THR A 117 13.35 -13.03 -12.17
C THR A 117 12.73 -12.16 -11.08
N MET A 118 11.44 -11.81 -11.20
CA MET A 118 10.70 -10.91 -10.31
C MET A 118 10.86 -11.23 -8.83
N SER A 119 10.90 -12.49 -8.39
CA SER A 119 11.12 -12.82 -6.97
C SER A 119 12.55 -12.48 -6.50
N GLN A 120 13.55 -12.67 -7.36
CA GLN A 120 14.94 -12.34 -7.08
C GLN A 120 15.17 -10.82 -7.14
N ASP A 121 14.70 -10.18 -8.21
CA ASP A 121 14.78 -8.73 -8.42
C ASP A 121 14.05 -7.99 -7.30
N LEU A 122 12.82 -8.39 -6.97
CA LEU A 122 12.10 -7.82 -5.85
C LEU A 122 12.82 -8.08 -4.52
N THR A 123 13.42 -9.26 -4.31
CA THR A 123 14.21 -9.52 -3.11
C THR A 123 15.46 -8.63 -3.04
N LEU A 124 16.10 -8.32 -4.17
CA LEU A 124 17.26 -7.42 -4.25
C LEU A 124 16.83 -5.96 -4.04
N ASP A 125 15.80 -5.50 -4.77
CA ASP A 125 15.12 -4.22 -4.57
C ASP A 125 14.81 -4.04 -3.10
N LEU A 126 14.09 -4.98 -2.47
CA LEU A 126 13.71 -4.97 -1.06
C LEU A 126 14.87 -5.04 -0.08
N LYS A 127 16.00 -5.65 -0.43
CA LYS A 127 17.21 -5.63 0.42
C LYS A 127 17.87 -4.25 0.40
N VAL A 128 17.92 -3.58 -0.74
CA VAL A 128 18.35 -2.18 -0.85
C VAL A 128 17.38 -1.28 -0.08
N ILE A 129 16.08 -1.46 -0.33
CA ILE A 129 14.94 -0.72 0.23
C ILE A 129 14.77 -0.94 1.73
N ARG A 130 15.10 -2.11 2.28
CA ARG A 130 15.15 -2.33 3.72
C ARG A 130 16.17 -1.41 4.41
N ASN A 131 17.25 -1.05 3.71
CA ASN A 131 18.29 -0.18 4.23
C ASN A 131 18.02 1.31 3.91
N THR A 132 17.24 1.62 2.87
CA THR A 132 17.14 3.01 2.35
C THR A 132 15.75 3.48 1.88
N LEU A 133 14.65 2.70 1.94
CA LEU A 133 13.37 3.08 1.30
C LEU A 133 12.86 4.44 1.77
N GLU A 134 12.75 4.64 3.09
CA GLU A 134 12.36 5.92 3.68
C GLU A 134 13.25 7.10 3.23
N GLN A 135 14.51 6.82 2.89
CA GLN A 135 15.53 7.80 2.50
C GLN A 135 15.68 7.94 0.98
N SER A 136 15.04 7.06 0.19
CA SER A 136 15.15 7.04 -1.27
C SER A 136 14.45 8.25 -1.90
N ALA A 137 15.04 8.82 -2.94
CA ALA A 137 14.43 9.93 -3.68
C ALA A 137 13.05 9.57 -4.23
N ARG A 138 12.89 8.32 -4.73
CA ARG A 138 11.61 7.75 -5.18
C ARG A 138 10.53 7.79 -4.10
N PHE A 139 10.83 7.36 -2.87
CA PHE A 139 9.87 7.41 -1.77
C PHE A 139 9.63 8.85 -1.27
N GLN A 140 10.65 9.70 -1.23
CA GLN A 140 10.46 11.12 -0.85
C GLN A 140 9.53 11.83 -1.84
N ASN A 141 9.68 11.61 -3.15
CA ASN A 141 8.76 12.08 -4.18
C ASN A 141 7.34 11.50 -4.00
N ALA A 142 7.22 10.21 -3.66
CA ALA A 142 5.94 9.58 -3.35
C ALA A 142 5.24 10.20 -2.13
N MET A 143 5.99 10.41 -1.05
CA MET A 143 5.48 10.97 0.20
C MET A 143 5.02 12.42 0.01
N GLN A 144 5.78 13.22 -0.75
CA GLN A 144 5.38 14.58 -1.14
C GLN A 144 4.10 14.58 -1.98
N ALA A 145 3.95 13.65 -2.92
CA ALA A 145 2.73 13.50 -3.71
C ALA A 145 1.51 13.13 -2.86
N VAL A 146 1.68 12.24 -1.87
CA VAL A 146 0.62 11.88 -0.91
C VAL A 146 0.26 13.09 -0.04
N GLN A 147 1.24 13.77 0.56
CA GLN A 147 0.99 14.96 1.39
C GLN A 147 0.31 16.10 0.62
N TYR A 148 0.72 16.33 -0.63
CA TYR A 148 0.07 17.28 -1.53
C TYR A 148 -1.38 16.87 -1.86
N THR A 149 -1.64 15.58 -2.10
CA THR A 149 -3.00 15.10 -2.37
C THR A 149 -3.90 15.27 -1.14
N VAL A 150 -3.37 14.98 0.06
CA VAL A 150 -4.07 15.23 1.33
C VAL A 150 -4.34 16.72 1.55
N SER A 151 -3.44 17.63 1.18
CA SER A 151 -3.64 19.06 1.40
C SER A 151 -4.68 19.69 0.47
N ILE A 152 -4.88 19.15 -0.74
CA ILE A 152 -5.91 19.64 -1.69
C ILE A 152 -7.28 18.94 -1.55
N ALA A 153 -7.33 17.72 -0.97
CA ALA A 153 -8.53 16.89 -0.92
C ALA A 153 -9.05 16.63 0.50
N GLY A 154 -8.18 16.62 1.51
CA GLY A 154 -8.43 16.02 2.81
C GLY A 154 -8.28 14.49 2.78
N ALA A 155 -7.83 13.92 3.91
CA ALA A 155 -7.53 12.49 4.06
C ALA A 155 -8.69 11.56 3.68
N ALA A 156 -9.94 11.94 4.01
CA ALA A 156 -11.13 11.14 3.74
C ALA A 156 -11.55 11.09 2.26
N ASN A 157 -11.06 12.02 1.43
CA ASN A 157 -11.42 12.10 0.00
C ASN A 157 -10.33 11.50 -0.90
N MET A 158 -9.38 10.75 -0.36
CA MET A 158 -8.38 10.06 -1.16
C MET A 158 -8.06 8.66 -0.65
N CYS A 159 -7.56 7.80 -1.53
CA CYS A 159 -6.98 6.53 -1.14
C CYS A 159 -5.58 6.32 -1.74
N LEU A 160 -4.83 5.41 -1.11
CA LEU A 160 -3.57 4.89 -1.62
C LEU A 160 -3.83 3.51 -2.25
N ALA A 161 -3.16 3.20 -3.36
CA ALA A 161 -3.16 1.86 -3.94
C ALA A 161 -1.75 1.48 -4.37
N GLY A 162 -1.38 0.21 -4.21
CA GLY A 162 -0.10 -0.26 -4.71
C GLY A 162 -0.02 -1.76 -4.90
N HIS A 163 0.83 -2.19 -5.83
CA HIS A 163 1.11 -3.59 -6.11
C HIS A 163 2.58 -3.93 -5.86
N SER A 164 2.87 -5.08 -5.24
CA SER A 164 4.24 -5.57 -5.06
C SER A 164 5.12 -4.50 -4.38
N LEU A 165 6.24 -4.08 -4.98
CA LEU A 165 7.04 -2.96 -4.47
C LEU A 165 6.26 -1.64 -4.33
N GLY A 166 5.33 -1.34 -5.24
CA GLY A 166 4.44 -0.19 -5.11
C GLY A 166 3.50 -0.31 -3.91
N SER A 167 3.12 -1.54 -3.53
CA SER A 167 2.37 -1.80 -2.31
C SER A 167 3.22 -1.55 -1.06
N ALA A 168 4.52 -1.83 -1.08
CA ALA A 168 5.45 -1.46 -0.02
C ALA A 168 5.58 0.07 0.13
N MET A 169 5.60 0.81 -0.99
CA MET A 169 5.57 2.29 -0.96
C MET A 169 4.25 2.84 -0.40
N ALA A 170 3.10 2.29 -0.84
CA ALA A 170 1.78 2.67 -0.33
C ALA A 170 1.65 2.38 1.18
N LEU A 171 2.12 1.21 1.64
CA LEU A 171 2.15 0.81 3.04
C LEU A 171 2.99 1.78 3.89
N LEU A 172 4.19 2.13 3.45
CA LEU A 172 5.07 3.06 4.17
C LEU A 172 4.49 4.49 4.22
N ALA A 173 3.94 4.98 3.11
CA ALA A 173 3.28 6.29 3.05
C ALA A 173 2.04 6.32 3.97
N GLY A 174 1.21 5.28 3.94
CA GLY A 174 0.05 5.11 4.80
C GLY A 174 0.42 5.08 6.28
N LYS A 175 1.47 4.33 6.66
CA LYS A 175 2.02 4.34 8.03
C LYS A 175 2.46 5.74 8.47
N ASN A 176 3.17 6.47 7.61
CA ASN A 176 3.66 7.81 7.94
C ASN A 176 2.52 8.82 8.09
N MET A 177 1.49 8.75 7.24
CA MET A 177 0.28 9.57 7.39
C MET A 177 -0.53 9.20 8.64
N ALA A 178 -0.66 7.91 8.96
CA ALA A 178 -1.38 7.43 10.14
C ALA A 178 -0.71 7.89 11.46
N LYS A 179 0.64 7.85 11.55
CA LYS A 179 1.40 8.45 12.67
C LYS A 179 1.21 9.96 12.80
N MET A 180 0.78 10.64 11.74
CA MET A 180 0.43 12.07 11.72
C MET A 180 -1.07 12.31 11.98
N GLY A 181 -1.84 11.28 12.36
CA GLY A 181 -3.28 11.36 12.60
C GLY A 181 -4.15 11.32 11.33
N CYS A 182 -3.57 11.06 10.16
CA CYS A 182 -4.28 10.97 8.89
C CYS A 182 -4.42 9.50 8.45
N PHE A 183 -5.53 8.87 8.83
CA PHE A 183 -5.84 7.50 8.38
C PHE A 183 -6.36 7.53 6.93
N LEU A 184 -5.52 7.09 5.99
CA LEU A 184 -5.87 7.01 4.57
C LEU A 184 -6.42 5.62 4.22
N GLU A 185 -7.53 5.56 3.49
CA GLU A 185 -7.97 4.31 2.87
C GLU A 185 -6.84 3.80 1.96
N THR A 186 -6.44 2.53 2.12
CA THR A 186 -5.21 2.01 1.49
C THR A 186 -5.44 0.59 1.00
N TYR A 187 -5.14 0.34 -0.29
CA TYR A 187 -5.27 -0.96 -0.96
C TYR A 187 -3.87 -1.53 -1.26
N LEU A 188 -3.52 -2.63 -0.60
CA LEU A 188 -2.21 -3.26 -0.65
C LEU A 188 -2.28 -4.60 -1.38
N PHE A 189 -1.83 -4.65 -2.64
CA PHE A 189 -1.88 -5.86 -3.48
C PHE A 189 -0.54 -6.59 -3.46
N ASN A 190 -0.53 -7.80 -2.91
CA ASN A 190 0.64 -8.66 -2.75
C ASN A 190 1.89 -7.90 -2.22
N PRO A 191 1.77 -7.11 -1.12
CA PRO A 191 2.93 -6.45 -0.55
C PRO A 191 3.95 -7.48 -0.08
N PRO A 192 5.24 -7.17 -0.18
CA PRO A 192 6.28 -8.04 0.33
C PRO A 192 6.29 -8.11 1.86
N PHE A 193 6.47 -9.32 2.38
CA PHE A 193 6.69 -9.57 3.80
C PHE A 193 8.19 -9.65 4.10
N ILE A 194 8.82 -8.51 4.40
CA ILE A 194 10.26 -8.43 4.66
C ILE A 194 10.59 -8.93 6.08
N SER A 195 10.50 -10.24 6.32
CA SER A 195 10.98 -10.85 7.57
C SER A 195 12.51 -10.83 7.64
N VAL A 196 13.04 -10.63 8.84
CA VAL A 196 14.48 -10.75 9.09
C VAL A 196 14.78 -12.19 9.50
N PRO A 197 15.72 -12.90 8.84
CA PRO A 197 16.31 -14.11 9.41
C PRO A 197 17.01 -13.74 10.71
N ILE A 198 16.45 -14.16 11.85
CA ILE A 198 16.86 -13.73 13.20
C ILE A 198 18.35 -14.02 13.45
N GLU A 199 18.88 -15.08 12.84
CA GLU A 199 20.27 -15.54 12.98
C GLU A 199 21.34 -14.53 12.50
N VAL A 200 21.00 -13.56 11.65
CA VAL A 200 22.00 -12.63 11.07
C VAL A 200 22.23 -11.38 11.94
N MET A 201 21.34 -11.08 12.90
CA MET A 201 21.40 -9.84 13.70
C MET A 201 22.23 -9.92 15.00
N THR A 202 22.93 -11.02 15.26
CA THR A 202 23.57 -11.26 16.57
C THR A 202 25.07 -10.93 16.68
N LYS A 203 25.73 -10.40 15.63
CA LYS A 203 27.18 -10.12 15.70
C LYS A 203 27.74 -8.82 15.10
N THR A 204 27.04 -8.14 14.19
CA THR A 204 27.69 -7.10 13.35
C THR A 204 27.21 -5.66 13.60
N GLU A 205 25.94 -5.43 13.90
CA GLU A 205 25.35 -4.08 13.91
C GLU A 205 25.53 -3.29 15.21
N ILE A 206 25.69 -3.97 16.35
CA ILE A 206 25.90 -3.31 17.65
C ILE A 206 27.25 -2.56 17.70
N LEU A 207 28.22 -2.94 16.87
CA LEU A 207 29.57 -2.36 16.86
C LEU A 207 29.74 -1.15 15.91
N LYS A 208 28.73 -0.79 15.10
CA LYS A 208 28.85 0.27 14.07
C LYS A 208 27.90 1.47 14.22
N SER A 209 27.05 1.49 15.23
CA SER A 209 26.13 2.60 15.51
C SER A 209 26.86 3.84 16.10
N GLY A 210 27.65 4.51 15.27
CA GLY A 210 28.54 5.61 15.67
C GLY A 210 28.74 6.66 14.58
N ARG A 211 27.67 7.24 14.01
CA ARG A 211 27.82 8.39 13.08
C ARG A 211 26.68 9.43 13.13
N ARG A 212 26.81 10.35 14.10
CA ARG A 212 26.60 11.81 13.99
C ARG A 212 25.71 12.30 12.83
N ILE A 213 24.43 12.53 13.12
CA ILE A 213 23.50 13.23 12.21
C ILE A 213 23.82 14.74 12.22
N MET A 214 24.07 15.32 11.04
CA MET A 214 24.29 16.76 10.87
C MET A 214 23.00 17.43 10.38
N ARG A 215 22.52 18.44 11.12
CA ARG A 215 21.40 19.30 10.69
C ARG A 215 21.89 20.40 9.76
N ASN A 216 21.13 20.67 8.70
CA ASN A 216 20.62 22.00 8.30
C ASN A 216 20.38 22.04 6.77
N VAL A 217 19.19 22.50 6.35
CA VAL A 217 19.03 23.60 5.37
C VAL A 217 17.74 24.34 5.73
N THR A 218 17.80 25.67 5.66
CA THR A 218 16.69 26.60 5.88
C THR A 218 16.18 27.10 4.52
N THR A 219 14.87 27.04 4.27
CA THR A 219 14.20 27.90 3.29
C THR A 219 12.83 28.30 3.83
N ALA A 220 12.49 29.58 3.73
CA ALA A 220 11.30 30.17 4.33
C ALA A 220 10.04 30.04 3.45
N GLY A 221 8.85 30.17 4.04
CA GLY A 221 7.70 30.72 3.31
C GLY A 221 6.44 29.88 3.10
N VAL A 222 6.04 28.97 4.01
CA VAL A 222 4.61 28.59 4.18
C VAL A 222 4.32 28.37 5.67
N THR A 223 3.94 29.43 6.38
CA THR A 223 3.80 29.40 7.85
C THR A 223 2.37 29.69 8.31
N ILE A 224 1.44 28.78 8.03
CA ILE A 224 0.17 28.55 8.75
C ILE A 224 -0.20 27.07 8.52
N ALA A 225 -0.72 26.39 9.55
CA ALA A 225 -1.21 24.99 9.52
C ALA A 225 -0.20 23.81 9.45
N LEU A 226 1.07 23.97 9.86
CA LEU A 226 2.02 22.83 10.01
C LEU A 226 2.41 22.44 11.45
N ASN A 227 2.07 23.25 12.46
CA ASN A 227 2.53 22.99 13.84
C ASN A 227 1.82 21.81 14.54
N ALA A 228 0.65 21.37 14.07
CA ALA A 228 -0.02 20.18 14.59
C ALA A 228 0.68 18.87 14.20
N LEU A 229 1.54 18.88 13.17
CA LEU A 229 2.16 17.69 12.58
C LEU A 229 3.54 17.33 13.19
N ARG A 230 3.90 17.94 14.33
CA ARG A 230 5.28 17.87 14.89
C ARG A 230 5.44 17.03 16.16
N GLN A 231 4.41 16.30 16.61
CA GLN A 231 4.59 15.29 17.64
C GLN A 231 4.94 13.95 16.98
N ARG A 232 6.23 13.59 16.98
CA ARG A 232 6.65 12.21 16.70
C ARG A 232 6.37 11.37 17.96
N PRO A 233 5.60 10.27 17.87
CA PRO A 233 5.50 9.31 18.96
C PRO A 233 6.89 8.77 19.34
N GLN A 234 7.13 8.57 20.64
CA GLN A 234 8.35 7.88 21.09
C GLN A 234 8.33 6.42 20.62
N THR A 235 9.51 5.78 20.53
CA THR A 235 9.70 4.51 19.81
C THR A 235 8.90 3.30 20.33
N GLY A 236 8.26 3.37 21.49
CA GLY A 236 7.33 2.36 22.02
C GLY A 236 5.84 2.55 21.64
N ASP A 237 5.49 3.62 20.91
CA ASP A 237 4.10 4.07 20.70
C ASP A 237 3.61 3.92 19.25
N TRP A 238 4.49 3.63 18.28
CA TRP A 238 4.12 3.59 16.86
C TRP A 238 3.05 2.53 16.53
N PHE A 239 3.08 1.36 17.18
CA PHE A 239 2.10 0.29 16.93
C PHE A 239 0.72 0.64 17.48
N ALA A 240 0.66 1.42 18.58
CA ALA A 240 -0.58 1.97 19.11
C ALA A 240 -1.10 3.13 18.24
N ALA A 241 -0.22 4.05 17.80
CA ALA A 241 -0.57 5.13 16.88
C ALA A 241 -1.11 4.63 15.53
N LEU A 242 -0.68 3.45 15.07
CA LEU A 242 -1.22 2.79 13.87
C LEU A 242 -2.50 1.97 14.12
N SER A 243 -2.94 1.74 15.35
CA SER A 243 -4.05 0.80 15.66
C SER A 243 -5.39 1.17 14.99
N GLY A 244 -5.68 2.47 14.89
CA GLY A 244 -6.86 3.03 14.21
C GLY A 244 -6.77 3.05 12.69
N TRP A 245 -5.61 2.75 12.10
CA TRP A 245 -5.44 2.65 10.65
C TRP A 245 -5.61 1.20 10.18
N ILE A 246 -6.60 0.98 9.30
CA ILE A 246 -6.99 -0.36 8.85
C ILE A 246 -6.88 -0.43 7.31
N PRO A 247 -5.69 -0.74 6.75
CA PRO A 247 -5.53 -0.96 5.32
C PRO A 247 -6.24 -2.23 4.84
N TYR A 248 -6.67 -2.25 3.58
CA TYR A 248 -7.10 -3.45 2.88
C TYR A 248 -5.87 -4.17 2.32
N LEU A 249 -5.67 -5.41 2.77
CA LEU A 249 -4.49 -6.21 2.47
C LEU A 249 -4.91 -7.43 1.64
N PHE A 250 -4.45 -7.50 0.40
CA PHE A 250 -4.79 -8.55 -0.56
C PHE A 250 -3.57 -9.44 -0.78
N VAL A 251 -3.68 -10.73 -0.45
CA VAL A 251 -2.57 -11.70 -0.54
C VAL A 251 -3.02 -13.04 -1.13
N ASN A 252 -2.11 -13.72 -1.80
CA ASN A 252 -2.31 -15.07 -2.31
C ASN A 252 -1.42 -16.05 -1.52
N PRO A 253 -1.95 -17.16 -0.94
CA PRO A 253 -1.13 -18.14 -0.22
C PRO A 253 -0.08 -18.83 -1.08
N SER A 254 -0.26 -18.86 -2.40
CA SER A 254 0.72 -19.37 -3.37
C SER A 254 1.73 -18.31 -3.84
N ASP A 255 1.68 -17.09 -3.32
CA ASP A 255 2.67 -16.04 -3.56
C ASP A 255 3.72 -15.99 -2.43
N PRO A 256 4.95 -16.49 -2.63
CA PRO A 256 5.98 -16.54 -1.60
C PRO A 256 6.46 -15.16 -1.15
N ILE A 257 6.11 -14.08 -1.87
CA ILE A 257 6.45 -12.71 -1.50
C ILE A 257 5.52 -12.18 -0.41
N SER A 258 4.24 -12.56 -0.42
CA SER A 258 3.20 -12.00 0.46
C SER A 258 2.46 -13.01 1.36
N ALA A 259 2.59 -14.32 1.13
CA ALA A 259 1.87 -15.35 1.89
C ALA A 259 2.10 -15.30 3.42
N GLU A 260 3.28 -14.88 3.87
CA GLU A 260 3.60 -14.75 5.31
C GLU A 260 2.69 -13.79 6.09
N TYR A 261 1.99 -12.85 5.42
CA TYR A 261 0.95 -12.05 6.08
C TYR A 261 -0.19 -12.91 6.64
N VAL A 262 -0.52 -14.04 6.01
CA VAL A 262 -1.55 -14.97 6.51
C VAL A 262 -1.11 -15.54 7.85
N GLY A 263 0.07 -16.18 7.89
CA GLY A 263 0.63 -16.74 9.12
C GLY A 263 0.89 -15.69 10.20
N TYR A 264 1.29 -14.46 9.82
CA TYR A 264 1.42 -13.34 10.76
C TYR A 264 0.11 -13.03 11.49
N PHE A 265 -0.98 -12.85 10.74
CA PHE A 265 -2.28 -12.51 11.31
C PHE A 265 -2.96 -13.68 12.03
N GLU A 266 -2.74 -14.93 11.61
CA GLU A 266 -3.19 -16.13 12.32
C GLU A 266 -2.45 -16.30 13.66
N ARG A 267 -1.12 -16.15 13.69
CA ARG A 267 -0.33 -16.20 14.93
C ARG A 267 -0.83 -15.19 15.96
N ARG A 268 -1.17 -13.97 15.54
CA ARG A 268 -1.71 -12.93 16.44
C ARG A 268 -3.09 -13.28 17.00
N LEU A 269 -4.00 -13.83 16.19
CA LEU A 269 -5.29 -14.32 16.69
C LEU A 269 -5.13 -15.47 17.70
N TRP A 270 -4.20 -16.40 17.46
CA TRP A 270 -3.92 -17.50 18.37
C TRP A 270 -3.37 -16.99 19.72
N ILE A 271 -2.41 -16.05 19.71
CA ILE A 271 -1.87 -15.42 20.92
C ILE A 271 -2.96 -14.69 21.72
N ALA A 272 -3.87 -14.00 21.05
CA ALA A 272 -5.01 -13.35 21.70
C ALA A 272 -5.98 -14.38 22.34
N ALA A 273 -6.29 -15.46 21.62
CA ALA A 273 -7.26 -16.48 22.06
C ALA A 273 -6.79 -17.29 23.29
N ILE A 274 -5.49 -17.53 23.46
CA ILE A 274 -4.95 -18.28 24.61
C ILE A 274 -4.87 -17.45 25.91
N GLY A 275 -5.50 -16.28 25.98
CA GLY A 275 -5.45 -15.38 27.15
C GLY A 275 -4.09 -14.68 27.34
N ALA A 276 -3.10 -14.98 26.50
CA ALA A 276 -1.80 -14.32 26.49
C ALA A 276 -1.87 -12.89 25.90
N GLY A 277 -3.04 -12.29 25.67
CA GLY A 277 -3.17 -10.91 25.17
C GLY A 277 -2.53 -9.85 26.08
N ALA A 278 -2.51 -10.07 27.41
CA ALA A 278 -1.74 -9.24 28.34
C ALA A 278 -0.21 -9.41 28.14
N ILE A 279 0.21 -10.59 27.71
CA ILE A 279 1.58 -10.90 27.32
C ILE A 279 1.85 -10.40 25.88
N GLU A 280 0.89 -10.31 24.96
CA GLU A 280 1.07 -9.60 23.67
C GLU A 280 1.36 -8.13 23.97
N ARG A 281 0.57 -7.47 24.84
CA ARG A 281 0.80 -6.08 25.26
C ARG A 281 2.18 -5.82 25.88
N LEU A 282 2.77 -6.80 26.57
CA LEU A 282 4.10 -6.69 27.19
C LEU A 282 5.25 -7.24 26.34
N SER A 283 5.03 -8.26 25.50
CA SER A 283 6.06 -8.89 24.67
C SER A 283 6.15 -8.30 23.27
N THR A 284 5.05 -7.84 22.67
CA THR A 284 5.16 -6.92 21.52
C THR A 284 5.75 -5.60 21.98
N ARG A 285 5.42 -5.09 23.18
CA ARG A 285 6.22 -4.00 23.78
C ARG A 285 7.68 -4.41 23.91
N ASN A 286 8.06 -5.46 24.62
CA ASN A 286 9.47 -5.69 24.94
C ASN A 286 10.33 -6.22 23.77
N SER A 287 9.75 -6.90 22.78
CA SER A 287 10.45 -7.34 21.57
C SER A 287 10.40 -6.33 20.42
N ILE A 288 9.46 -5.36 20.41
CA ILE A 288 9.40 -4.28 19.38
C ILE A 288 9.96 -2.95 19.92
N SER A 289 9.89 -2.69 21.23
CA SER A 289 10.51 -1.50 21.87
C SER A 289 12.04 -1.47 21.75
N GLY A 290 12.66 -2.61 21.44
CA GLY A 290 14.10 -2.71 21.16
C GLY A 290 14.47 -2.81 19.67
N ALA A 291 13.50 -2.97 18.76
CA ALA A 291 13.76 -3.38 17.39
C ALA A 291 13.01 -2.53 16.34
N ILE A 292 13.81 -1.82 15.53
CA ILE A 292 13.53 -1.19 14.23
C ILE A 292 12.14 -1.49 13.66
N GLU A 293 11.34 -0.45 13.40
CA GLU A 293 10.02 -0.58 12.76
C GLU A 293 10.12 -1.34 11.44
N GLN A 294 9.59 -2.56 11.41
CA GLN A 294 9.58 -3.38 10.19
C GLN A 294 8.36 -3.03 9.33
N LEU A 295 8.61 -2.81 8.04
CA LEU A 295 7.60 -2.33 7.09
C LEU A 295 6.32 -3.19 7.11
N HIS A 296 6.46 -4.51 7.19
CA HIS A 296 5.36 -5.48 7.10
C HIS A 296 4.50 -5.62 8.38
N LEU A 297 4.95 -5.12 9.54
CA LEU A 297 4.20 -5.28 10.79
C LEU A 297 3.00 -4.31 10.83
N LEU A 298 1.79 -4.85 11.02
CA LEU A 298 0.53 -4.11 10.98
C LEU A 298 -0.35 -4.46 12.20
N PRO A 299 -0.78 -3.47 13.01
CA PRO A 299 -1.65 -3.73 14.16
C PRO A 299 -3.06 -4.16 13.74
N SER A 300 -3.55 -3.61 12.63
CA SER A 300 -4.89 -3.83 12.08
C SER A 300 -4.83 -3.94 10.56
N ALA A 301 -5.70 -4.75 9.94
CA ALA A 301 -5.92 -4.83 8.49
C ALA A 301 -7.21 -5.59 8.14
N TYR A 302 -7.83 -5.25 7.00
CA TYR A 302 -8.78 -6.14 6.32
C TYR A 302 -8.01 -7.12 5.44
N LEU A 303 -7.67 -8.29 5.97
CA LEU A 303 -6.95 -9.34 5.27
C LEU A 303 -7.89 -10.07 4.31
N THR A 304 -7.60 -10.02 3.02
CA THR A 304 -8.33 -10.69 1.94
C THR A 304 -7.43 -11.68 1.23
N ILE A 305 -7.72 -12.96 1.43
CA ILE A 305 -6.96 -14.08 0.91
C ILE A 305 -7.62 -14.56 -0.39
N ASN A 306 -6.85 -14.66 -1.48
CA ASN A 306 -7.30 -15.33 -2.70
C ASN A 306 -7.12 -16.85 -2.57
N GLY A 307 -8.22 -17.60 -2.63
CA GLY A 307 -8.24 -19.06 -2.63
C GLY A 307 -8.49 -19.69 -4.01
N SER A 308 -8.57 -18.91 -5.09
CA SER A 308 -8.70 -19.45 -6.45
C SER A 308 -7.47 -20.27 -6.84
N PRO A 309 -7.64 -21.40 -7.57
CA PRO A 309 -6.52 -22.13 -8.14
C PRO A 309 -5.65 -21.25 -9.05
N VAL A 310 -4.33 -21.38 -8.92
CA VAL A 310 -3.33 -20.68 -9.72
C VAL A 310 -2.37 -21.68 -10.38
N GLN A 311 -1.93 -21.38 -11.59
CA GLN A 311 -1.07 -22.24 -12.41
C GLN A 311 0.43 -21.96 -12.23
N GLY A 312 0.81 -20.97 -11.40
CA GLY A 312 2.20 -20.70 -11.05
C GLY A 312 2.40 -19.43 -10.22
N LEU A 313 3.61 -19.28 -9.67
CA LEU A 313 4.00 -18.17 -8.78
C LEU A 313 3.73 -16.79 -9.41
N GLY A 314 3.97 -16.65 -10.72
CA GLY A 314 3.75 -15.41 -11.44
C GLY A 314 2.28 -14.99 -11.51
N GLN A 315 1.35 -15.94 -11.57
CA GLN A 315 -0.09 -15.69 -11.49
C GLN A 315 -0.53 -15.44 -10.03
N ALA A 316 0.09 -16.14 -9.07
CA ALA A 316 -0.17 -15.95 -7.65
C ALA A 316 0.24 -14.56 -7.15
N HIS A 317 1.33 -13.98 -7.69
CA HIS A 317 1.73 -12.61 -7.40
C HIS A 317 1.06 -11.58 -8.34
N GLY A 318 0.62 -11.97 -9.54
CA GLY A 318 0.11 -11.06 -10.57
C GLY A 318 -1.09 -10.21 -10.13
N LEU A 319 -1.07 -8.91 -10.45
CA LEU A 319 -2.12 -7.96 -10.08
C LEU A 319 -3.49 -8.29 -10.70
N ASP A 320 -3.49 -8.96 -11.86
CA ASP A 320 -4.68 -9.31 -12.64
C ASP A 320 -5.63 -10.30 -11.99
N GLN A 321 -5.16 -11.07 -10.99
CA GLN A 321 -6.06 -11.89 -10.19
C GLN A 321 -7.14 -11.03 -9.50
N TRP A 322 -6.79 -9.82 -9.06
CA TRP A 322 -7.60 -9.03 -8.11
C TRP A 322 -8.86 -8.39 -8.72
N TRP A 323 -8.95 -8.38 -10.05
CA TRP A 323 -10.13 -7.96 -10.81
C TRP A 323 -10.79 -9.10 -11.61
N ASN A 324 -10.38 -10.36 -11.41
CA ASN A 324 -11.02 -11.52 -12.03
C ASN A 324 -12.44 -11.73 -11.48
N PRO A 325 -13.49 -11.88 -12.33
CA PRO A 325 -14.88 -12.03 -11.86
C PRO A 325 -15.12 -13.32 -11.04
N ASN A 326 -14.30 -14.35 -11.24
CA ASN A 326 -14.43 -15.66 -10.61
C ASN A 326 -13.45 -15.85 -9.43
N ILE A 327 -12.89 -14.75 -8.90
CA ILE A 327 -11.95 -14.82 -7.77
C ILE A 327 -12.65 -15.25 -6.48
N GLN A 328 -12.13 -16.30 -5.85
CA GLN A 328 -12.66 -16.84 -4.60
C GLN A 328 -11.92 -16.23 -3.42
N CYS A 329 -12.42 -15.11 -2.91
CA CYS A 329 -11.82 -14.42 -1.77
C CYS A 329 -12.45 -14.80 -0.43
N ARG A 330 -11.62 -14.94 0.60
CA ARG A 330 -12.04 -14.89 2.01
C ARG A 330 -11.50 -13.60 2.61
N SER A 331 -12.36 -12.78 3.22
CA SER A 331 -11.96 -11.51 3.84
C SER A 331 -12.26 -11.53 5.33
N LYS A 332 -11.31 -11.07 6.15
CA LYS A 332 -11.43 -11.00 7.61
C LYS A 332 -10.79 -9.72 8.14
N LEU A 333 -11.49 -9.05 9.06
CA LEU A 333 -10.90 -7.97 9.84
C LEU A 333 -10.01 -8.55 10.94
N HIS A 334 -8.76 -8.10 10.97
CA HIS A 334 -7.87 -8.24 12.12
C HIS A 334 -7.66 -6.83 12.69
N GLN A 335 -7.92 -6.63 13.98
CA GLN A 335 -7.85 -5.31 14.60
C GLN A 335 -7.20 -5.39 15.98
N LEU A 336 -6.28 -4.48 16.26
CA LEU A 336 -5.81 -4.23 17.62
C LEU A 336 -6.81 -3.28 18.31
N ILE A 337 -7.53 -3.78 19.31
CA ILE A 337 -8.46 -2.97 20.11
C ILE A 337 -7.64 -2.13 21.10
N GLY A 338 -7.71 -0.81 20.96
CA GLY A 338 -7.14 0.13 21.94
C GLY A 338 -7.92 0.14 23.26
N GLU A 339 -7.27 0.48 24.37
CA GLU A 339 -7.94 0.65 25.65
C GLU A 339 -8.96 1.80 25.56
N GLY A 340 -10.26 1.50 25.72
CA GLY A 340 -11.31 2.54 25.72
C GLY A 340 -12.72 2.10 25.33
N CYS A 341 -12.93 0.94 24.70
CA CYS A 341 -14.29 0.41 24.47
C CYS A 341 -14.64 -0.66 25.53
N PRO A 342 -15.71 -0.49 26.33
CA PRO A 342 -16.17 -1.54 27.23
C PRO A 342 -16.78 -2.70 26.44
N GLU A 343 -16.48 -3.92 26.87
CA GLU A 343 -17.14 -5.13 26.35
C GLU A 343 -18.61 -5.14 26.79
N HIS A 344 -19.53 -4.85 25.86
CA HIS A 344 -20.92 -5.24 26.04
C HIS A 344 -21.05 -6.74 25.76
N ILE A 345 -20.82 -7.52 26.81
CA ILE A 345 -21.25 -8.92 26.91
C ILE A 345 -22.78 -8.94 26.83
N VAL A 346 -23.32 -9.87 26.04
CA VAL A 346 -24.71 -10.33 26.08
C VAL A 346 -24.68 -11.85 26.23
#